data_AF-D4YNK0-F1
#
_entry.id   AF-D4YNK0-F1
#
_cell.length_a   1.000
_cell.length_b   1.000
_cell.length_c   1.000
_cell.angle_alpha   90.00
_cell.angle_beta   90.00
_cell.angle_gamma   90.00
#
_symmetry.space_group_name_H-M   'P 1'
#
loop_
_entity.id
_entity.type
_entity.pdbx_description
1 polymer ?
#
loop_
_entity_poly.entity_id
_entity_poly.type
_entity_poly.pdbx_seq_one_letter_code
_entity_poly.pdbx_strand_id
1 'polypeptide(L)'
;MRKVRVRAHGELDKVRLTVDYVPPLSADLSHVFEATRHTPATIVVYYIPLSRLDADWNELLGEVVSEQAALLCSCSAEELRP
;
A
#
# COMPACT_ATOMS: atom_id res chain seq x y z
N MET A 1 8.59 -3.49 4.28
CA MET A 1 7.68 -2.65 5.10
C MET A 1 8.36 -1.68 6.08
N ARG A 2 9.22 -2.12 7.00
CA ARG A 2 9.86 -1.20 7.99
C ARG A 2 10.64 -0.06 7.33
N LYS A 3 11.32 -0.34 6.20
CA LYS A 3 12.07 0.66 5.43
C LYS A 3 11.17 1.74 4.78
N VAL A 4 10.06 1.34 4.13
CA VAL A 4 9.12 2.28 3.50
C VAL A 4 8.55 3.25 4.53
N ARG A 5 8.13 2.76 5.70
CA ARG A 5 7.67 3.61 6.81
C ARG A 5 8.73 4.56 7.35
N VAL A 6 9.99 4.14 7.39
CA VAL A 6 11.11 4.99 7.79
C VAL A 6 11.36 6.09 6.76
N ARG A 7 11.19 5.80 5.46
CA ARG A 7 11.37 6.80 4.39
C ARG A 7 10.18 7.76 4.28
N ALA A 8 8.95 7.31 4.54
CA ALA A 8 7.73 8.11 4.58
C ALA A 8 7.31 8.49 6.02
N HIS A 9 8.30 8.77 6.88
CA HIS A 9 8.11 8.99 8.31
C HIS A 9 7.10 10.12 8.60
N GLY A 10 6.19 9.92 9.56
CA GLY A 10 5.16 10.90 9.94
C GLY A 10 3.92 10.92 9.05
N GLU A 11 4.07 10.66 7.75
CA GLU A 11 2.95 10.64 6.79
C GLU A 11 2.17 9.31 6.85
N LEU A 12 2.88 8.17 6.87
CA LEU A 12 2.24 6.85 6.96
C LEU A 12 1.75 6.47 8.36
N ASP A 13 2.10 7.23 9.41
CA ASP A 13 1.67 6.95 10.78
C ASP A 13 0.16 7.21 10.97
N LYS A 14 -0.44 7.98 10.06
CA LYS A 14 -1.88 8.24 9.98
C LYS A 14 -2.58 7.38 8.91
N VAL A 15 -1.94 6.33 8.40
CA VAL A 15 -2.49 5.47 7.35
C VAL A 15 -2.68 4.05 7.88
N ARG A 16 -3.89 3.51 7.74
CA ARG A 16 -4.20 2.13 8.12
C ARG A 16 -3.92 1.20 6.94
N LEU A 17 -3.04 0.22 7.12
CA LEU A 17 -2.85 -0.85 6.13
C LEU A 17 -3.71 -2.05 6.49
N THR A 18 -4.49 -2.54 5.53
CA THR A 18 -5.31 -3.76 5.70
C THR A 18 -5.05 -4.71 4.54
N VAL A 19 -4.91 -6.00 4.84
CA VAL A 19 -4.86 -7.05 3.82
C VAL A 19 -6.24 -7.70 3.75
N ASP A 20 -6.82 -7.73 2.57
CA ASP A 20 -8.12 -8.38 2.33
C ASP A 20 -7.92 -9.62 1.45
N TYR A 21 -8.68 -10.67 1.76
CA TYR A 21 -8.64 -11.93 1.06
C TYR A 21 -9.66 -12.00 -0.07
N VAL A 22 -10.65 -11.10 -0.13
CA VAL A 22 -11.68 -11.14 -1.17
C VAL A 22 -11.66 -9.85 -1.99
N PRO A 23 -11.02 -9.84 -3.18
CA PRO A 23 -11.08 -8.67 -4.04
C PRO A 23 -12.50 -8.47 -4.60
N PRO A 24 -12.98 -7.22 -4.74
CA PRO A 24 -14.13 -6.93 -5.58
C PRO A 24 -13.87 -7.41 -7.02
N LEU A 25 -14.94 -7.76 -7.75
CA LEU A 25 -14.89 -8.45 -9.06
C LEU A 25 -14.08 -7.74 -10.16
N SER A 26 -13.71 -6.47 -9.98
CA SER A 26 -12.92 -5.66 -10.93
C SER A 26 -11.67 -5.03 -10.30
N ALA A 27 -11.16 -5.59 -9.19
CA ALA A 27 -10.16 -4.89 -8.38
C ALA A 27 -8.75 -4.91 -8.97
N ASP A 28 -8.13 -3.74 -9.00
CA ASP A 28 -6.68 -3.58 -9.05
C ASP A 28 -6.02 -4.29 -7.85
N LEU A 29 -4.71 -4.58 -7.94
CA LEU A 29 -3.91 -5.29 -6.91
C LEU A 29 -3.98 -4.63 -5.52
N SER A 30 -4.31 -3.34 -5.47
CA SER A 30 -4.53 -2.58 -4.25
C SER A 30 -5.55 -1.47 -4.47
N HIS A 31 -6.11 -0.96 -3.38
CA HIS A 31 -7.03 0.16 -3.39
C HIS A 31 -6.72 1.12 -2.24
N VAL A 32 -6.81 2.43 -2.50
CA VAL A 32 -6.62 3.46 -1.47
C VAL A 32 -7.93 4.15 -1.19
N PHE A 33 -8.35 4.09 0.06
CA PHE A 33 -9.41 4.92 0.60
C PHE A 33 -8.76 6.18 1.19
N GLU A 34 -9.13 7.34 0.68
CA GLU A 34 -8.63 8.63 1.17
C GLU A 34 -9.01 8.87 2.63
N ALA A 35 -8.22 9.71 3.31
CA ALA A 35 -8.54 10.13 4.66
C ALA A 35 -9.81 10.99 4.67
N THR A 36 -10.68 10.77 5.64
CA THR A 36 -11.77 11.69 5.96
C THR A 36 -11.44 12.43 7.25
N ARG A 37 -12.26 13.43 7.62
CA ARG A 37 -12.12 14.16 8.89
C ARG A 37 -12.07 13.24 10.12
N HIS A 38 -12.66 12.04 10.04
CA HIS A 38 -12.79 11.11 11.15
C HIS A 38 -12.08 9.78 10.93
N THR A 39 -11.54 9.53 9.73
CA THR A 39 -10.89 8.27 9.39
C THR A 39 -9.54 8.49 8.73
N PRO A 40 -8.48 7.82 9.21
CA PRO A 40 -7.19 7.80 8.50
C PRO A 40 -7.35 7.23 7.09
N ALA A 41 -6.46 7.63 6.16
CA ALA A 41 -6.41 6.98 4.84
C ALA A 41 -6.14 5.49 5.04
N THR A 42 -6.76 4.65 4.22
CA THR A 42 -6.61 3.19 4.31
C THR A 42 -6.11 2.63 3.00
N ILE A 43 -4.98 1.93 3.04
CA ILE A 43 -4.48 1.16 1.90
C ILE A 43 -4.95 -0.28 2.08
N VAL A 44 -5.69 -0.81 1.11
CA VAL A 44 -6.12 -2.21 1.05
C VAL A 44 -5.31 -2.93 -0.01
N VAL A 45 -4.70 -4.05 0.38
CA VAL A 45 -3.95 -4.92 -0.52
C VAL A 45 -4.66 -6.27 -0.59
N TYR A 46 -4.95 -6.74 -1.80
CA TYR A 46 -5.69 -7.99 -1.98
C TYR A 46 -4.74 -9.18 -2.12
N TYR A 47 -4.95 -10.22 -1.30
CA TYR A 47 -4.08 -11.41 -1.26
C TYR A 47 -4.27 -12.33 -2.49
N ILE A 48 -5.51 -12.56 -2.94
CA ILE A 48 -5.79 -13.50 -4.05
C ILE A 48 -5.19 -13.08 -5.41
N PRO A 49 -5.21 -11.78 -5.81
CA PRO A 49 -4.58 -11.36 -7.06
C PRO A 49 -3.07 -11.52 -7.04
N LEU A 50 -2.43 -11.16 -5.93
CA LEU A 50 -0.99 -11.21 -5.81
C LEU A 50 -0.50 -12.67 -5.67
N SER A 51 -1.22 -13.57 -4.99
CA SER A 51 -0.76 -14.96 -4.75
C SER A 51 -0.69 -15.82 -6.02
N ARG A 52 -1.21 -15.28 -7.13
CA ARG A 52 -1.09 -15.85 -8.48
C ARG A 52 0.15 -15.37 -9.23
N LEU A 53 0.89 -14.40 -8.67
CA LEU A 53 2.16 -13.94 -9.20
C LEU A 53 3.28 -14.83 -8.63
N ASP A 54 4.14 -15.35 -9.49
CA ASP A 54 5.27 -16.23 -9.15
C ASP A 54 6.46 -15.44 -8.54
N ALA A 55 6.17 -14.34 -7.84
CA ALA A 55 7.13 -13.35 -7.36
C ALA A 55 7.14 -13.28 -5.82
N ASP A 56 8.25 -12.80 -5.24
CA ASP A 56 8.40 -12.66 -3.79
C ASP A 56 7.32 -11.74 -3.22
N TRP A 57 6.52 -12.30 -2.32
CA TRP A 57 5.43 -11.61 -1.66
C TRP A 57 5.83 -10.29 -1.01
N ASN A 58 7.01 -10.28 -0.38
CA ASN A 58 7.49 -9.12 0.35
C ASN A 58 7.93 -8.00 -0.60
N GLU A 59 8.39 -8.38 -1.79
CA GLU A 59 8.84 -7.45 -2.83
C GLU A 59 7.62 -6.78 -3.47
N LEU A 60 6.64 -7.56 -3.94
CA LEU A 60 5.38 -7.05 -4.49
C LEU A 60 4.61 -6.17 -3.50
N LEU A 61 4.50 -6.62 -2.25
CA LEU A 61 3.89 -5.82 -1.20
C LEU A 61 4.67 -4.51 -0.95
N GLY A 62 6.00 -4.56 -1.09
CA GLY A 62 6.86 -3.39 -1.02
C GLY A 62 6.56 -2.40 -2.14
N GLU A 63 6.48 -2.85 -3.39
CA GLU A 63 6.16 -2.03 -4.56
C GLU A 63 4.81 -1.36 -4.42
N VAL A 64 3.77 -2.15 -4.15
CA VAL A 64 2.39 -1.66 -3.98
C VAL A 64 2.32 -0.61 -2.88
N VAL A 65 2.91 -0.89 -1.70
CA VAL A 65 2.87 0.08 -0.59
C VAL A 65 3.67 1.33 -0.92
N SER A 66 4.81 1.23 -1.62
CA SER A 66 5.61 2.38 -2.03
C SER A 66 4.89 3.25 -3.06
N GLU A 67 4.19 2.66 -4.03
CA GLU A 67 3.38 3.40 -5.03
C GLU A 67 2.21 4.12 -4.38
N GLN A 68 1.49 3.46 -3.48
CA GLN A 68 0.38 4.09 -2.78
C GLN A 68 0.86 5.14 -1.77
N ALA A 69 2.00 4.93 -1.11
CA ALA A 69 2.63 5.91 -0.24
C ALA A 69 3.12 7.14 -1.02
N ALA A 70 3.67 6.96 -2.22
CA ALA A 70 4.07 8.03 -3.12
C ALA A 70 2.90 8.95 -3.48
N LEU A 71 1.75 8.37 -3.81
CA LEU A 71 0.51 9.13 -4.08
C LEU A 71 0.07 9.96 -2.88
N LEU A 72 0.19 9.41 -1.65
CA LEU A 72 -0.20 10.10 -0.43
C LEU A 72 0.81 11.17 0.02
N CYS A 73 2.11 10.93 -0.20
CA CYS A 73 3.18 11.79 0.29
C CYS A 73 3.70 12.79 -0.76
N SER A 74 3.15 12.78 -1.97
CA SER A 74 3.61 13.60 -3.11
C SER A 74 5.12 13.43 -3.41
N CYS A 75 5.64 12.22 -3.23
CA CYS A 75 7.02 11.83 -3.52
C CYS A 75 7.07 10.66 -4.50
N SER A 76 8.23 10.33 -5.06
CA SER A 76 8.33 9.23 -6.03
C SER A 76 8.32 7.86 -5.33
N ALA A 77 7.71 6.85 -5.96
CA ALA A 77 7.67 5.49 -5.40
C ALA A 77 9.07 4.90 -5.26
N GLU A 78 9.99 5.23 -6.18
CA GLU A 78 11.39 4.76 -6.15
C GLU A 78 12.15 5.23 -4.91
N GLU A 79 11.92 6.48 -4.48
CA GLU A 79 12.50 7.01 -3.24
C GLU A 79 12.05 6.22 -2.01
N LEU A 80 10.84 5.67 -2.04
CA LEU A 80 10.24 4.95 -0.93
C LEU A 80 10.50 3.45 -0.93
N ARG A 81 10.91 2.84 -2.05
CA ARG A 81 11.20 1.39 -2.16
C ARG A 81 12.32 0.96 -1.19
N PRO A 82 12.39 -0.30 -0.72
CA PRO A 82 13.40 -0.78 0.24
C PRO A 82 14.87 -0.50 -0.07
#